data_AF-A0A9X2K633-F1
#
_entry.id   AF-A0A9X2K633-F1
#
_cell.length_a   1.000
_cell.length_b   1.000
_cell.length_c   1.000
_cell.angle_alpha   90.00
_cell.angle_beta   90.00
_cell.angle_gamma   90.00
#
_symmetry.space_group_name_H-M   'P 1'
#
loop_
_entity.id
_entity.type
_entity.pdbx_description
1 polymer ?
#
loop_
_entity_poly.entity_id
_entity_poly.type
_entity_poly.pdbx_seq_one_letter_code
_entity_poly.pdbx_strand_id
1 'polypeptide(L)'
;MTAIALTISLLVGGCAQQPEEVDPGVLEEVHKIGTIVWKERQEVSTGSETLVTHAFLINVGGDTEEESLGKAVASLHSRNWTTETDSRPLNVWLKSPRWKGATVAAYAWSVSEEHDRPEAMKAIEKRGIKPTALVSVYAYVGW
;
A
#
# COMPACT_ATOMS: atom_id res chain seq x y z
N MET A 1 17.64 59.45 -18.11
CA MET A 1 17.63 58.00 -18.42
C MET A 1 18.26 57.31 -17.22
N THR A 2 17.45 56.73 -16.35
CA THR A 2 17.92 56.11 -15.10
C THR A 2 17.58 54.63 -15.20
N ALA A 3 18.62 53.80 -15.30
CA ALA A 3 18.50 52.37 -15.50
C ALA A 3 17.96 51.70 -14.24
N ILE A 4 16.82 51.01 -14.36
CA ILE A 4 16.28 50.14 -13.31
C ILE A 4 17.03 48.81 -13.43
N ALA A 5 18.00 48.60 -12.54
CA ALA A 5 18.59 47.28 -12.33
C ALA A 5 17.63 46.47 -11.42
N LEU A 6 16.74 45.70 -12.04
CA LEU A 6 15.98 44.65 -11.35
C LEU A 6 16.89 43.44 -11.18
N THR A 7 17.50 43.34 -10.00
CA THR A 7 18.16 42.14 -9.50
C THR A 7 17.18 40.98 -9.45
N ILE A 8 17.26 40.11 -10.45
CA ILE A 8 16.70 38.75 -10.44
C ILE A 8 17.64 37.93 -9.55
N SER A 9 17.27 37.74 -8.29
CA SER A 9 18.06 36.92 -7.37
C SER A 9 17.20 35.85 -6.71
N LEU A 10 17.39 34.63 -7.24
CA LEU A 10 17.47 33.37 -6.51
C LEU A 10 16.15 32.78 -6.00
N LEU A 11 15.42 32.16 -6.93
CA LEU A 11 14.70 30.91 -6.66
C LEU A 11 15.74 29.85 -6.28
N VAL A 12 16.13 29.78 -5.00
CA VAL A 12 16.73 28.56 -4.44
C VAL A 12 15.59 27.57 -4.28
N GLY A 13 15.11 27.05 -5.41
CA GLY A 13 14.31 25.85 -5.43
C GLY A 13 15.25 24.71 -5.08
N GLY A 14 15.40 24.43 -3.78
CA GLY A 14 15.93 23.14 -3.35
C GLY A 14 15.14 22.09 -4.09
N CYS A 15 15.79 21.34 -4.98
CA CYS A 15 15.22 20.16 -5.59
C CYS A 15 15.02 19.17 -4.44
N ALA A 16 13.90 19.30 -3.71
CA ALA A 16 13.44 18.26 -2.82
C ALA A 16 13.24 17.04 -3.73
N GLN A 17 14.04 16.01 -3.49
CA GLN A 17 13.93 14.77 -4.24
C GLN A 17 12.51 14.25 -4.05
N GLN A 18 11.75 14.17 -5.14
CA GLN A 18 10.39 13.67 -5.07
C GLN A 18 10.43 12.21 -4.60
N PRO A 19 9.54 11.80 -3.68
CA PRO A 19 9.52 10.43 -3.22
C PRO A 19 9.17 9.49 -4.38
N GLU A 20 9.69 8.27 -4.32
CA GLU A 20 9.41 7.26 -5.34
C GLU A 20 7.97 6.76 -5.18
N GLU A 21 7.19 6.87 -6.26
CA GLU A 21 5.78 6.44 -6.30
C GLU A 21 5.67 4.96 -6.64
N VAL A 22 4.61 4.32 -6.13
CA VAL A 22 4.25 2.96 -6.53
C VAL A 22 3.81 2.94 -7.99
N ASP A 23 4.42 2.05 -8.79
CA ASP A 23 4.03 1.88 -10.19
C ASP A 23 2.51 1.60 -10.29
N PRO A 24 1.77 2.33 -11.14
CA PRO A 24 0.32 2.15 -11.28
C PRO A 24 -0.08 0.71 -11.61
N GLY A 25 0.76 -0.05 -12.32
CA GLY A 25 0.53 -1.46 -12.63
C GLY A 25 0.54 -2.36 -11.40
N VAL A 26 1.33 -2.03 -10.36
CA VAL A 26 1.28 -2.71 -9.05
C VAL A 26 -0.07 -2.45 -8.40
N LEU A 27 -0.52 -1.19 -8.39
CA LEU A 27 -1.81 -0.83 -7.82
C LEU A 27 -2.95 -1.55 -8.55
N GLU A 28 -2.92 -1.64 -9.88
CA GLU A 28 -3.89 -2.40 -10.68
C GLU A 28 -3.94 -3.88 -10.29
N GLU A 29 -2.80 -4.49 -9.97
CA GLU A 29 -2.78 -5.88 -9.51
C GLU A 29 -3.36 -6.04 -8.10
N VAL A 30 -3.10 -5.09 -7.20
CA VAL A 30 -3.77 -5.05 -5.89
C VAL A 30 -5.29 -4.90 -6.04
N HIS A 31 -5.78 -4.07 -6.97
CA HIS A 31 -7.22 -3.90 -7.23
C HIS A 31 -7.89 -5.19 -7.73
N LYS A 32 -7.13 -6.09 -8.34
CA LYS A 32 -7.62 -7.39 -8.84
C LYS A 32 -7.61 -8.48 -7.75
N ILE A 33 -7.15 -8.21 -6.53
CA ILE A 33 -7.17 -9.20 -5.43
C ILE A 33 -8.60 -9.48 -4.96
N GLY A 34 -9.44 -8.44 -4.91
CA GLY A 34 -10.81 -8.55 -4.41
C GLY A 34 -11.52 -7.20 -4.42
N THR A 35 -12.58 -7.08 -3.62
CA THR A 35 -13.34 -5.83 -3.53
C THR A 35 -12.66 -4.87 -2.56
N ILE A 36 -12.18 -3.72 -3.05
CA ILE A 36 -11.62 -2.68 -2.18
C ILE A 36 -12.74 -2.04 -1.34
N VAL A 37 -12.58 -2.16 -0.02
CA VAL A 37 -13.46 -1.57 1.00
C VAL A 37 -13.01 -0.15 1.32
N TRP A 38 -11.70 0.02 1.48
CA TRP A 38 -11.05 1.28 1.84
C TRP A 38 -9.64 1.32 1.24
N LYS A 39 -9.14 2.53 0.97
CA LYS A 39 -7.76 2.75 0.52
C LYS A 39 -7.26 4.13 0.95
N GLU A 40 -5.96 4.24 1.16
CA GLU A 40 -5.27 5.50 1.47
C GLU A 40 -3.87 5.49 0.87
N ARG A 41 -3.38 6.67 0.48
CA ARG A 41 -1.97 6.91 0.17
C ARG A 41 -1.36 7.64 1.36
N GLN A 42 -0.29 7.09 1.90
CA GLN A 42 0.45 7.61 3.04
C GLN A 42 1.88 7.94 2.60
N GLU A 43 2.43 9.02 3.14
CA GLU A 43 3.85 9.34 3.04
C GLU A 43 4.46 9.18 4.42
N VAL A 44 5.46 8.31 4.54
CA VAL A 44 6.16 8.06 5.80
C VAL A 44 7.63 8.44 5.63
N SER A 45 8.06 9.45 6.37
CA SER A 45 9.48 9.83 6.42
C SER A 45 10.25 8.83 7.25
N THR A 46 11.19 8.12 6.62
CA THR A 46 12.10 7.16 7.27
C THR A 46 13.54 7.65 7.08
N GLY A 47 14.12 8.22 8.13
CA GLY A 47 15.44 8.85 8.04
C GLY A 47 15.42 10.05 7.08
N SER A 48 16.25 9.99 6.02
CA SER A 48 16.29 11.01 4.96
C SER A 48 15.38 10.72 3.77
N GLU A 49 14.69 9.58 3.76
CA GLU A 49 13.84 9.14 2.66
C GLU A 49 12.37 9.32 3.01
N THR A 50 11.55 9.65 2.01
CA THR A 50 10.09 9.65 2.13
C THR A 50 9.56 8.45 1.35
N LEU A 51 8.95 7.51 2.06
CA LEU A 51 8.33 6.32 1.50
C LEU A 51 6.88 6.61 1.18
N VAL A 52 6.46 6.37 -0.06
CA VAL A 52 5.04 6.36 -0.42
C VAL A 52 4.49 4.95 -0.27
N THR A 53 3.47 4.81 0.58
CA THR A 53 2.76 3.55 0.80
C THR A 53 1.29 3.71 0.47
N HIS A 54 0.77 2.79 -0.32
CA HIS A 54 -0.67 2.64 -0.53
C HIS A 54 -1.20 1.52 0.36
N ALA A 55 -2.06 1.87 1.31
CA ALA A 55 -2.76 0.94 2.16
C ALA A 55 -4.14 0.63 1.56
N PHE A 56 -4.50 -0.66 1.55
CA PHE A 56 -5.77 -1.15 1.06
C PHE A 56 -6.40 -2.09 2.08
N LEU A 57 -7.71 -1.97 2.23
CA LEU A 57 -8.53 -2.96 2.89
C LEU A 57 -9.37 -3.67 1.85
N ILE A 58 -9.15 -4.97 1.68
CA ILE A 58 -9.71 -5.74 0.57
C ILE A 58 -10.56 -6.88 1.13
N ASN A 59 -11.82 -6.93 0.71
CA ASN A 59 -12.66 -8.10 0.92
C ASN A 59 -12.36 -9.14 -0.17
N VAL A 60 -11.87 -10.30 0.27
CA VAL A 60 -11.48 -11.44 -0.58
C VAL A 60 -12.40 -12.65 -0.39
N GLY A 61 -13.41 -12.54 0.46
CA GLY A 61 -14.45 -13.56 0.65
C GLY A 61 -13.96 -14.86 1.29
N GLY A 62 -13.01 -14.80 2.23
CA GLY A 62 -12.69 -15.93 3.11
C GLY A 62 -13.63 -16.01 4.30
N ASP A 63 -13.79 -17.22 4.86
CA ASP A 63 -14.58 -17.45 6.07
C ASP A 63 -13.74 -17.24 7.33
N THR A 64 -12.43 -17.49 7.23
CA THR A 64 -11.43 -17.24 8.28
C THR A 64 -10.36 -16.27 7.82
N GLU A 65 -9.64 -15.72 8.78
CA GLU A 65 -8.54 -14.77 8.56
C GLU A 65 -7.39 -15.40 7.75
N GLU A 66 -7.02 -16.63 8.11
CA GLU A 66 -6.00 -17.41 7.41
C GLU A 66 -6.43 -17.72 5.97
N GLU A 67 -7.69 -18.10 5.77
CA GLU A 67 -8.24 -18.36 4.44
C GLU A 67 -8.27 -17.09 3.59
N SER A 68 -8.68 -15.95 4.17
CA SER A 68 -8.66 -14.66 3.49
C SER A 68 -7.24 -14.27 3.06
N LEU A 69 -6.26 -14.36 3.96
CA LEU A 69 -4.86 -14.11 3.62
C LEU A 69 -4.37 -15.08 2.54
N GLY A 70 -4.70 -16.37 2.66
CA GLY A 70 -4.38 -17.38 1.66
C GLY A 70 -4.93 -17.06 0.27
N LYS A 71 -6.20 -16.62 0.18
CA LYS A 71 -6.83 -16.18 -1.07
C LYS A 71 -6.14 -14.96 -1.67
N ALA A 72 -5.79 -13.97 -0.85
CA ALA A 72 -5.08 -12.78 -1.32
C ALA A 72 -3.69 -13.12 -1.87
N VAL A 73 -2.93 -13.95 -1.15
CA VAL A 73 -1.60 -14.41 -1.55
C VAL A 73 -1.66 -15.25 -2.83
N ALA A 74 -2.61 -16.19 -2.92
CA ALA A 74 -2.81 -17.00 -4.12
C ALA A 74 -3.13 -16.15 -5.36
N SER A 75 -3.93 -15.09 -5.19
CA SER A 75 -4.22 -14.13 -6.27
C SER A 75 -2.93 -13.44 -6.77
N LEU A 76 -2.04 -13.02 -5.88
CA LEU A 76 -0.75 -12.42 -6.25
C LEU A 76 0.20 -13.44 -6.87
N HIS A 77 0.29 -14.66 -6.32
CA HIS A 77 1.09 -15.76 -6.91
C HIS A 77 0.64 -16.11 -8.33
N SER A 78 -0.67 -16.09 -8.61
CA SER A 78 -1.20 -16.33 -9.97
C SER A 78 -0.70 -15.32 -11.01
N ARG A 79 -0.09 -14.21 -10.56
CA ARG A 79 0.48 -13.12 -11.37
C ARG A 79 1.99 -13.03 -11.21
N ASN A 80 2.61 -14.12 -10.78
CA ASN A 80 4.05 -14.31 -10.62
C ASN A 80 4.69 -13.46 -9.52
N TRP A 81 3.93 -12.91 -8.57
CA TRP A 81 4.55 -12.39 -7.35
C TRP A 81 5.21 -13.53 -6.59
N THR A 82 6.39 -13.27 -6.05
CA THR A 82 7.16 -14.28 -5.31
C THR A 82 7.16 -13.92 -3.84
N THR A 83 6.88 -14.91 -2.99
CA THR A 83 6.99 -14.72 -1.53
C THR A 83 8.44 -14.52 -1.15
N GLU A 84 8.71 -13.45 -0.41
CA GLU A 84 9.98 -13.18 0.23
C GLU A 84 9.97 -13.64 1.68
N THR A 85 8.90 -13.32 2.42
CA THR A 85 8.68 -13.74 3.80
C THR A 85 7.27 -14.30 3.95
N ASP A 86 7.15 -15.46 4.60
CA ASP A 86 5.89 -16.10 4.94
C ASP A 86 5.80 -16.27 6.47
N SER A 87 4.98 -15.44 7.11
CA SER A 87 4.74 -15.47 8.55
C SER A 87 3.27 -15.79 8.85
N ARG A 88 2.63 -16.63 8.03
CA ARG A 88 1.22 -17.00 8.22
C ARG A 88 0.96 -17.58 9.61
N PRO A 89 -0.21 -17.29 10.22
CA PRO A 89 -1.35 -16.59 9.61
C PRO A 89 -1.26 -15.05 9.65
N LEU A 90 -0.17 -14.45 10.14
CA LEU A 90 -0.09 -13.01 10.36
C LEU A 90 0.05 -12.23 9.05
N ASN A 91 1.12 -12.51 8.29
CA ASN A 91 1.39 -11.78 7.05
C ASN A 91 2.25 -12.58 6.06
N VAL A 92 2.24 -12.11 4.81
CA VAL A 92 3.11 -12.56 3.73
C VAL A 92 3.61 -11.34 2.97
N TRP A 93 4.92 -11.31 2.70
CA TRP A 93 5.59 -10.26 1.94
C TRP A 93 5.95 -10.82 0.58
N LEU A 94 5.62 -10.07 -0.47
CA LEU A 94 5.79 -10.49 -1.85
C LEU A 94 6.50 -9.42 -2.66
N LYS A 95 7.38 -9.87 -3.56
CA LYS A 95 8.06 -9.03 -4.55
C LYS A 95 7.53 -9.33 -5.94
N SER A 96 7.45 -8.31 -6.78
CA SER A 96 7.16 -8.50 -8.19
C SER A 96 8.43 -8.74 -8.99
N PRO A 97 8.45 -9.74 -9.90
CA PRO A 97 9.52 -9.87 -10.88
C PRO A 97 9.42 -8.82 -12.00
N ARG A 98 8.24 -8.17 -12.17
CA ARG A 98 7.96 -7.23 -13.25
C ARG A 98 8.29 -5.79 -12.87
N TRP A 99 7.98 -5.38 -11.64
CA TRP A 99 8.22 -4.02 -11.16
C TRP A 99 9.35 -4.03 -10.12
N LYS A 100 10.52 -3.56 -10.55
CA LYS A 100 11.72 -3.55 -9.71
C LYS A 100 11.47 -2.72 -8.46
N GLY A 101 11.80 -3.28 -7.29
CA GLY A 101 11.68 -2.59 -6.00
C GLY A 101 10.26 -2.57 -5.42
N ALA A 102 9.25 -3.05 -6.14
CA ALA A 102 7.88 -3.11 -5.65
C ALA A 102 7.70 -4.24 -4.63
N THR A 103 7.17 -3.88 -3.47
CA THR A 103 6.83 -4.81 -2.40
C THR A 103 5.33 -4.74 -2.14
N VAL A 104 4.71 -5.91 -1.96
CA VAL A 104 3.35 -6.04 -1.45
C VAL A 104 3.39 -6.85 -0.16
N ALA A 105 2.95 -6.26 0.94
CA ALA A 105 2.76 -6.96 2.21
C ALA A 105 1.26 -7.16 2.47
N ALA A 106 0.83 -8.42 2.61
CA ALA A 106 -0.55 -8.80 2.89
C ALA A 106 -0.66 -9.31 4.33
N TYR A 107 -1.63 -8.80 5.10
CA TYR A 107 -1.86 -9.14 6.50
C TYR A 107 -3.28 -9.66 6.68
N ALA A 108 -3.43 -10.75 7.44
CA ALA A 108 -4.75 -11.25 7.79
C ALA A 108 -5.47 -10.22 8.68
N TRP A 109 -6.70 -9.86 8.31
CA TRP A 109 -7.50 -8.94 9.12
C TRP A 109 -8.14 -9.68 10.29
N SER A 110 -7.36 -9.79 11.35
CA SER A 110 -7.59 -10.73 12.44
C SER A 110 -7.45 -10.04 13.78
N VAL A 111 -6.22 -9.63 14.04
CA VAL A 111 -5.73 -9.22 15.35
C VAL A 111 -4.62 -8.16 15.20
N SER A 112 -4.22 -7.78 13.98
CA SER A 112 -3.28 -6.67 13.75
C SER A 112 -4.01 -5.34 13.85
N GLU A 113 -4.20 -4.83 15.07
CA GLU A 113 -4.09 -3.40 15.45
C GLU A 113 -4.70 -2.30 14.53
N GLU A 114 -5.61 -2.57 13.61
CA GLU A 114 -6.23 -1.53 12.76
C GLU A 114 -7.43 -0.83 13.43
N HIS A 115 -7.46 -0.84 14.76
CA HIS A 115 -8.32 0.06 15.54
C HIS A 115 -7.87 1.53 15.42
N ASP A 116 -6.65 1.78 14.94
CA ASP A 116 -6.10 3.13 14.77
C ASP A 116 -6.48 3.79 13.43
N ARG A 117 -7.41 3.20 12.66
CA ARG A 117 -7.93 3.79 11.41
C ARG A 117 -9.45 3.97 11.44
N PRO A 118 -9.95 5.05 12.07
CA PRO A 118 -11.39 5.32 12.16
C PRO A 118 -12.12 5.30 10.82
N GLU A 119 -11.48 5.77 9.75
CA GLU A 119 -12.09 5.84 8.42
C GLU A 119 -12.20 4.46 7.75
N ALA A 120 -11.27 3.54 8.02
CA ALA A 120 -11.38 2.16 7.58
C ALA A 120 -12.55 1.46 8.30
N MET A 121 -12.69 1.67 9.62
CA MET A 121 -13.79 1.11 10.41
C MET A 121 -15.16 1.60 9.94
N LYS A 122 -15.32 2.91 9.70
CA LYS A 122 -16.55 3.47 9.11
C LYS A 122 -16.87 2.85 7.75
N ALA A 123 -15.85 2.57 6.93
CA ALA A 123 -16.04 1.95 5.63
C ALA A 123 -16.51 0.48 5.75
N ILE A 124 -16.00 -0.27 6.73
CA ILE A 124 -16.45 -1.63 7.04
C ILE A 124 -17.91 -1.62 7.50
N GLU A 125 -18.23 -0.78 8.50
CA GLU A 125 -19.58 -0.66 9.08
C GLU A 125 -20.62 -0.29 8.02
N LYS A 126 -20.33 0.73 7.20
CA LYS A 126 -21.22 1.18 6.12
C LYS A 126 -21.54 0.07 5.11
N ARG A 127 -20.61 -0.87 4.91
CA ARG A 127 -20.77 -1.96 3.93
C ARG A 127 -21.28 -3.27 4.53
N GLY A 128 -21.38 -3.39 5.86
CA GLY A 128 -21.84 -4.60 6.54
C GLY A 128 -20.97 -5.83 6.27
N ILE A 129 -19.66 -5.64 6.07
CA ILE A 129 -18.73 -6.73 5.73
C ILE A 129 -18.23 -7.41 7.01
N LYS A 130 -18.11 -8.74 6.98
CA LYS A 130 -17.50 -9.51 8.06
C LYS A 130 -15.98 -9.25 8.11
N PRO A 131 -15.41 -8.91 9.28
CA PRO A 131 -13.97 -8.66 9.40
C PRO A 131 -13.09 -9.83 8.94
N THR A 132 -13.51 -11.08 9.18
CA THR A 132 -12.75 -12.28 8.80
C THR A 132 -12.58 -12.46 7.29
N ALA A 133 -13.36 -11.75 6.47
CA ALA A 133 -13.25 -11.76 5.01
C ALA A 133 -12.23 -10.73 4.46
N LEU A 134 -11.61 -9.95 5.33
CA LEU A 134 -10.75 -8.81 4.97
C LEU A 134 -9.26 -9.17 5.02
N VAL A 135 -8.48 -8.45 4.23
CA VAL A 135 -7.01 -8.46 4.23
C VAL A 135 -6.52 -7.03 4.09
N SER A 136 -5.54 -6.64 4.92
CA SER A 136 -4.79 -5.40 4.70
C SER A 136 -3.68 -5.66 3.71
N VAL A 137 -3.62 -4.85 2.65
CA VAL A 137 -2.58 -4.94 1.64
C VAL A 137 -1.86 -3.59 1.59
N TYR A 138 -0.53 -3.64 1.73
CA TYR A 138 0.34 -2.48 1.63
C TYR A 138 1.21 -2.62 0.39
N ALA A 139 1.16 -1.64 -0.50
CA ALA A 139 2.03 -1.55 -1.66
C ALA A 139 2.95 -0.34 -1.52
N TYR A 140 4.25 -0.54 -1.70
CA TYR A 140 5.25 0.52 -1.61
C TYR A 140 6.47 0.16 -2.48
N VAL A 141 7.33 1.15 -2.73
CA VAL A 141 8.62 0.95 -3.41
C VAL A 141 9.73 1.14 -2.40
N GLY A 142 10.64 0.17 -2.33
CA GLY A 142 11.67 0.14 -1.31
C GLY A 142 11.41 -0.93 -0.25
N TRP A 143 12.36 -1.03 0.68
CA TRP A 143 12.60 -2.17 1.59
C TRP A 143 12.58 -3.51 0.86
#